data_AF-W7SAX1-F1
#
_entry.id   AF-W7SAX1-F1
#
_cell.length_a   1.000
_cell.length_b   1.000
_cell.length_c   1.000
_cell.angle_alpha   90.00
_cell.angle_beta   90.00
_cell.angle_gamma   90.00
#
_symmetry.space_group_name_H-M   'P 1'
#
loop_
_entity.id
_entity.type
_entity.pdbx_description
1 polymer ?
#
loop_
_entity_poly.entity_id
_entity_poly.type
_entity_poly.pdbx_seq_one_letter_code
_entity_poly.pdbx_strand_id
1 'polypeptide(L)'
;MVDGEQGRPHVGEAHRAGQTGRLNWLRAGVLGANDGIVSTAALVVGVAGASASISAIATAGVAGAVAGAVSMALGEYVSVSSQRDTERSLLAKERAELEQFPEEEFDELAGIYVAKGLSAATARQVARS
;
A
#
# COMPACT_ATOMS: atom_id res chain seq x y z
N MET A 1 43.90 -16.40 26.68
CA MET A 1 44.11 -14.97 26.95
C MET A 1 44.85 -14.41 25.75
N VAL A 2 44.21 -13.80 24.75
CA VAL A 2 43.29 -12.65 24.85
C VAL A 2 42.08 -12.83 23.93
N ASP A 3 40.89 -12.66 24.50
CA ASP A 3 39.62 -12.46 23.79
C ASP A 3 39.60 -11.11 23.08
N GLY A 4 39.08 -11.09 21.85
CA GLY A 4 38.86 -9.87 21.08
C GLY A 4 37.50 -9.92 20.41
N GLU A 5 36.46 -9.56 21.17
CA GLU A 5 35.17 -9.14 20.61
C GLU A 5 35.36 -7.90 19.73
N GLN A 6 34.81 -7.92 18.51
CA GLN A 6 33.75 -7.00 18.06
C GLN A 6 33.63 -6.93 16.54
N GLY A 7 32.37 -7.04 16.09
CA GLY A 7 31.98 -6.79 14.71
C GLY A 7 30.69 -7.52 14.31
N ARG A 8 29.68 -7.57 15.19
CA ARG A 8 28.33 -8.01 14.76
C ARG A 8 27.85 -7.03 13.70
N PRO A 9 27.39 -7.48 12.51
CA PRO A 9 26.72 -6.57 11.59
C PRO A 9 25.36 -6.22 12.21
N HIS A 10 25.29 -5.04 12.81
CA HIS A 10 24.03 -4.31 12.83
C HIS A 10 23.80 -3.75 11.42
N VAL A 11 22.52 -3.58 11.08
CA VAL A 11 21.96 -2.64 10.08
C VAL A 11 21.18 -3.34 8.96
N GLY A 12 19.86 -3.37 9.16
CA GLY A 12 18.98 -2.65 8.25
C GLY A 12 17.96 -3.47 7.47
N GLU A 13 16.80 -3.80 8.06
CA GLU A 13 15.59 -4.06 7.24
C GLU A 13 14.22 -3.90 7.93
N ALA A 14 14.16 -3.37 9.16
CA ALA A 14 12.88 -3.05 9.82
C ALA A 14 12.50 -1.55 9.79
N HIS A 15 13.45 -0.65 9.51
CA HIS A 15 13.21 0.80 9.59
C HIS A 15 12.64 1.42 8.29
N ARG A 16 12.83 0.81 7.12
CA ARG A 16 12.29 1.34 5.84
C ARG A 16 10.80 1.08 5.66
N ALA A 17 10.30 -0.08 6.09
CA ALA A 17 8.89 -0.45 5.92
C ALA A 17 7.94 0.54 6.64
N GLY A 18 8.27 0.91 7.89
CA GLY A 18 7.50 1.89 8.65
C GLY A 18 7.60 3.32 8.10
N GLN A 19 8.75 3.70 7.53
CA GLN A 19 8.93 5.00 6.90
C GLN A 19 8.12 5.12 5.60
N THR A 20 8.11 4.10 4.75
CA THR A 20 7.34 4.08 3.50
C THR A 20 5.83 4.15 3.77
N GLY A 21 5.32 3.38 4.75
CA GLY A 21 3.91 3.44 5.13
C GLY A 21 3.49 4.83 5.62
N ARG A 22 4.33 5.48 6.43
CA ARG A 22 4.08 6.84 6.93
C ARG A 22 4.10 7.89 5.82
N LEU A 23 5.02 7.76 4.86
CA LEU A 23 5.08 8.65 3.69
C LEU A 23 3.86 8.48 2.78
N ASN A 24 3.39 7.24 2.59
CA ASN A 24 2.18 6.95 1.82
C ASN A 24 0.93 7.53 2.49
N TRP A 25 0.80 7.38 3.81
CA TRP A 25 -0.29 7.99 4.58
C TRP A 25 -0.26 9.52 4.50
N LEU A 26 0.92 10.12 4.66
CA LEU A 26 1.09 11.57 4.55
C LEU A 26 0.72 12.06 3.14
N ARG A 27 1.18 11.36 2.10
CA ARG A 27 0.85 11.67 0.71
C ARG A 27 -0.65 11.59 0.45
N ALA A 28 -1.31 10.53 0.93
CA ALA A 28 -2.76 10.37 0.80
C ALA A 28 -3.50 11.50 1.54
N GLY A 29 -3.07 11.87 2.74
CA GLY A 29 -3.64 12.98 3.50
C GLY A 29 -3.46 14.34 2.82
N VAL A 30 -2.27 14.62 2.27
CA VAL A 30 -1.98 15.89 1.57
C VAL A 30 -2.79 16.00 0.28
N LEU A 31 -2.84 14.93 -0.53
CA LEU A 31 -3.64 14.92 -1.76
C LEU A 31 -5.13 15.04 -1.44
N GLY A 32 -5.62 14.32 -0.43
CA GLY A 32 -7.01 14.43 0.03
C GLY A 32 -7.37 15.83 0.53
N ALA A 33 -6.47 16.49 1.26
CA ALA A 33 -6.68 17.87 1.71
C ALA A 33 -6.72 18.85 0.52
N ASN A 34 -5.82 18.69 -0.45
CA ASN A 34 -5.82 19.51 -1.66
C ASN A 34 -7.13 19.34 -2.44
N ASP A 35 -7.54 18.11 -2.69
CA ASP A 35 -8.77 17.80 -3.41
C ASP A 35 -10.01 18.28 -2.64
N GLY A 36 -10.00 18.17 -1.31
CA GLY A 36 -11.06 18.66 -0.43
C GLY A 36 -11.24 20.18 -0.49
N ILE A 37 -10.14 20.94 -0.50
CA ILE A 37 -10.19 22.41 -0.62
C ILE A 37 -10.75 22.81 -2.00
N VAL A 38 -10.20 22.23 -3.07
CA VAL A 38 -10.59 22.57 -4.44
C VAL A 38 -12.06 22.22 -4.69
N SER A 39 -12.49 21.02 -4.30
CA SER A 39 -13.87 20.57 -4.48
C SER A 39 -14.88 21.38 -3.65
N THR A 40 -14.56 21.68 -2.39
CA THR A 40 -15.44 22.51 -1.53
C THR A 40 -15.53 23.93 -2.07
N ALA A 41 -14.41 24.53 -2.50
CA ALA A 41 -14.41 25.87 -3.10
C ALA A 41 -15.21 25.91 -4.40
N ALA A 42 -15.03 24.93 -5.29
CA ALA A 42 -15.80 24.82 -6.53
C ALA A 42 -17.30 24.67 -6.25
N LEU A 43 -17.69 23.85 -5.28
CA LEU A 43 -19.08 23.67 -4.88
C LEU A 43 -19.69 24.96 -4.31
N VAL A 44 -18.98 25.64 -3.41
CA VAL A 44 -19.40 26.93 -2.83
C VAL A 44 -19.57 27.99 -3.92
N VAL A 45 -18.61 28.12 -4.84
CA VAL A 45 -18.69 29.04 -5.99
C VAL A 45 -19.86 28.69 -6.90
N GLY A 46 -20.08 27.41 -7.19
CA GLY A 46 -21.20 26.96 -8.03
C GLY A 46 -22.56 27.30 -7.42
N VAL A 47 -22.73 27.05 -6.12
CA VAL A 47 -23.98 27.39 -5.40
C VAL A 47 -24.17 28.90 -5.29
N ALA A 48 -23.10 29.66 -5.05
CA ALA A 48 -23.15 31.12 -5.03
C ALA A 48 -23.52 31.73 -6.39
N GLY A 49 -23.13 31.08 -7.49
CA GLY A 49 -23.55 31.49 -8.83
C GLY A 49 -25.06 31.27 -9.11
N ALA A 50 -25.70 30.37 -8.37
CA ALA A 50 -27.12 30.03 -8.53
C ALA A 50 -28.02 30.61 -7.44
N SER A 51 -27.47 31.08 -6.32
CA SER A 51 -28.22 31.58 -5.17
C SER A 51 -27.46 32.69 -4.45
N ALA A 52 -28.16 33.76 -4.07
CA ALA A 52 -27.63 34.82 -3.21
C ALA A 52 -27.77 34.51 -1.70
N SER A 53 -28.38 33.37 -1.33
CA SER A 53 -28.61 33.02 0.07
C SER A 53 -27.34 32.52 0.74
N ILE A 54 -26.80 33.31 1.67
CA ILE A 54 -25.61 32.95 2.45
C ILE A 54 -25.82 31.66 3.24
N SER A 55 -27.01 31.44 3.81
CA SER A 55 -27.31 30.22 4.57
C SER A 55 -27.32 28.98 3.67
N ALA A 56 -27.82 29.09 2.45
CA ALA A 56 -27.79 28.01 1.47
C ALA A 56 -26.35 27.68 1.04
N ILE A 57 -25.55 28.71 0.74
CA ILE A 57 -24.14 28.56 0.36
C ILE A 57 -23.33 27.90 1.49
N ALA A 58 -23.50 28.38 2.73
CA ALA A 58 -22.79 27.84 3.89
C ALA A 58 -23.17 26.38 4.18
N THR A 59 -24.48 26.07 4.12
CA THR A 59 -24.97 24.70 4.32
C THR A 59 -24.42 23.76 3.26
N ALA A 60 -24.42 24.18 1.99
CA ALA A 60 -23.87 23.39 0.90
C ALA A 60 -22.36 23.15 1.08
N GLY A 61 -21.59 24.17 1.46
CA GLY A 61 -20.16 24.04 1.71
C GLY A 61 -19.84 23.05 2.85
N VAL A 62 -20.55 23.15 3.98
CA VAL A 62 -20.37 22.23 5.11
C VAL A 62 -20.79 20.81 4.75
N ALA A 63 -21.95 20.65 4.11
CA ALA A 63 -22.43 19.35 3.67
C ALA A 63 -21.46 18.70 2.67
N GLY A 64 -20.95 19.46 1.70
CA GLY A 64 -19.96 19.02 0.72
C GLY A 64 -18.64 18.58 1.37
N ALA A 65 -18.13 19.36 2.33
CA ALA A 65 -16.92 19.01 3.05
C ALA A 65 -17.07 17.71 3.86
N VAL A 66 -18.20 17.55 4.56
CA VAL A 66 -18.50 16.31 5.33
C VAL A 66 -18.65 15.12 4.39
N ALA A 67 -19.44 15.26 3.32
CA ALA A 67 -19.63 14.21 2.33
C ALA A 67 -18.30 13.79 1.67
N GLY A 68 -17.46 14.77 1.32
CA GLY A 68 -16.12 14.54 0.76
C GLY A 68 -15.22 13.77 1.73
N ALA A 69 -15.15 14.20 3.00
CA ALA A 69 -14.36 13.53 4.02
C ALA A 69 -14.81 12.08 4.27
N VAL A 70 -16.12 11.85 4.36
CA VAL A 70 -16.70 10.50 4.52
C VAL A 70 -16.38 9.63 3.31
N SER A 71 -16.54 10.16 2.09
CA SER A 71 -16.22 9.43 0.85
C SER A 71 -14.75 9.03 0.78
N MET A 72 -13.82 9.94 1.14
CA MET A 72 -12.39 9.64 1.17
C MET A 72 -12.04 8.57 2.21
N ALA A 73 -12.62 8.67 3.42
CA ALA A 73 -12.38 7.68 4.48
C ALA A 73 -12.91 6.28 4.09
N LEU A 74 -14.11 6.21 3.53
CA LEU A 74 -14.70 4.95 3.06
C LEU A 74 -13.93 4.40 1.85
N GLY A 75 -13.49 5.25 0.93
CA GLY A 75 -12.68 4.85 -0.21
C GLY A 75 -11.37 4.20 0.21
N GLU A 76 -10.67 4.79 1.19
CA GLU A 76 -9.44 4.20 1.74
C GLU A 76 -9.71 2.88 2.47
N TYR A 77 -10.75 2.80 3.30
CA TYR A 77 -11.12 1.57 3.99
C TYR A 77 -11.40 0.42 3.01
N VAL A 78 -12.21 0.68 1.97
CA VAL A 78 -12.54 -0.31 0.95
C VAL A 78 -11.27 -0.72 0.21
N SER A 79 -10.44 0.24 -0.22
CA SER A 79 -9.16 -0.03 -0.91
C SER A 79 -8.26 -0.98 -0.11
N VAL A 80 -8.04 -0.69 1.18
CA VAL A 80 -7.21 -1.53 2.06
C VAL A 80 -7.83 -2.91 2.24
N SER A 81 -9.16 -2.98 2.42
CA SER A 81 -9.86 -4.26 2.56
C SER A 81 -9.73 -5.12 1.30
N SER A 82 -9.91 -4.54 0.12
CA SER A 82 -9.78 -5.24 -1.16
C SER A 82 -8.35 -5.72 -1.40
N GLN A 83 -7.34 -4.89 -1.12
CA GLN A 83 -5.93 -5.30 -1.22
C GLN A 83 -5.64 -6.51 -0.32
N ARG A 84 -6.12 -6.46 0.94
CA ARG A 84 -5.93 -7.56 1.89
C ARG A 84 -6.66 -8.82 1.45
N ASP A 85 -7.82 -8.70 0.81
CA ASP A 85 -8.60 -9.83 0.32
C ASP A 85 -7.94 -10.48 -0.89
N THR A 86 -7.45 -9.67 -1.84
CA THR A 86 -6.63 -10.13 -2.97
C THR A 86 -5.36 -10.84 -2.49
N GLU A 87 -4.64 -10.26 -1.54
CA GLU A 87 -3.43 -10.87 -0.96
C GLU A 87 -3.74 -12.24 -0.34
N ARG A 88 -4.82 -12.35 0.44
CA ARG A 88 -5.23 -13.64 1.02
C ARG A 88 -5.59 -14.67 -0.04
N SER A 89 -6.24 -14.26 -1.12
CA SER A 89 -6.57 -15.16 -2.23
C SER A 89 -5.31 -15.65 -2.96
N LEU A 90 -4.34 -14.76 -3.19
CA LEU A 90 -3.07 -15.12 -3.81
C LEU A 90 -2.28 -16.09 -2.93
N LEU A 91 -2.19 -15.82 -1.63
CA LEU A 91 -1.54 -16.72 -0.67
C LEU A 91 -2.21 -18.09 -0.60
N ALA A 92 -3.54 -18.15 -0.70
CA ALA A 92 -4.27 -19.42 -0.73
C ALA A 92 -3.99 -20.21 -2.00
N LYS A 93 -3.90 -19.52 -3.15
CA LYS A 93 -3.55 -20.13 -4.44
C LYS A 93 -2.13 -20.68 -4.43
N GLU A 94 -1.16 -19.87 -4.01
CA GLU A 94 0.25 -20.26 -3.87
C GLU A 94 0.40 -21.50 -2.99
N ARG A 95 -0.28 -21.54 -1.83
CA ARG A 95 -0.26 -22.72 -0.95
C ARG A 95 -0.79 -23.98 -1.64
N ALA A 96 -1.86 -23.84 -2.41
CA ALA A 96 -2.42 -24.97 -3.16
C ALA A 96 -1.46 -25.42 -4.28
N GLU A 97 -0.77 -24.50 -4.94
CA GLU A 97 0.22 -24.80 -5.98
C GLU A 97 1.45 -25.51 -5.38
N LEU A 98 1.97 -25.03 -4.24
CA LEU A 98 3.04 -25.68 -3.48
C LEU A 98 2.69 -27.11 -3.03
N GLU A 99 1.42 -27.37 -2.69
CA GLU A 99 0.95 -28.70 -2.28
C GLU A 99 0.70 -29.64 -3.47
N GLN A 100 0.18 -29.12 -4.59
CA GLN A 100 -0.26 -29.93 -5.73
C GLN A 100 0.84 -30.15 -6.77
N PHE A 101 1.74 -29.19 -6.96
CA PHE A 101 2.77 -29.18 -8.01
C PHE A 101 4.17 -28.85 -7.47
N PRO A 102 4.66 -29.56 -6.43
CA PRO A 102 5.91 -29.20 -5.74
C PRO A 102 7.15 -29.21 -6.64
N GLU A 103 7.20 -30.08 -7.65
CA GLU A 103 8.33 -30.13 -8.60
C GLU A 103 8.30 -28.96 -9.60
N GLU A 104 7.11 -28.53 -10.04
CA GLU A 104 6.96 -27.39 -10.93
C GLU A 104 7.33 -26.09 -10.21
N GLU A 105 6.86 -25.93 -8.97
CA GLU A 105 7.21 -24.81 -8.09
C GLU A 105 8.71 -24.76 -7.76
N PHE A 106 9.35 -25.92 -7.58
CA PHE A 106 10.80 -26.00 -7.41
C PHE A 106 11.56 -25.47 -8.63
N ASP A 107 11.13 -25.86 -9.84
CA ASP A 107 11.73 -25.40 -11.08
C ASP A 107 11.45 -23.90 -11.33
N GLU A 108 10.27 -23.40 -10.99
CA GLU A 108 9.94 -21.96 -11.00
C GLU A 108 10.85 -21.18 -10.05
N LEU A 109 10.97 -21.62 -8.79
CA LEU A 109 11.82 -20.96 -7.79
C LEU A 109 13.30 -20.96 -8.20
N ALA A 110 13.80 -22.08 -8.72
CA ALA A 110 15.15 -22.15 -9.28
C ALA A 110 15.32 -21.17 -10.46
N GLY A 111 14.31 -21.04 -11.33
CA GLY A 111 14.25 -20.06 -12.41
C GLY A 111 14.34 -18.62 -11.91
N ILE A 112 13.61 -18.27 -10.85
CA ILE A 112 13.65 -16.95 -10.20
C ILE A 112 15.07 -16.63 -9.70
N TYR A 113 15.75 -17.59 -9.07
CA TYR A 113 17.11 -17.39 -8.59
C TYR A 113 18.13 -17.23 -9.72
N VAL A 114 17.97 -17.97 -10.83
CA VAL A 114 18.78 -17.76 -12.03
C VAL A 114 18.56 -16.35 -12.60
N ALA A 115 17.31 -15.89 -12.68
CA ALA A 115 17.00 -14.53 -13.15
C ALA A 115 17.57 -13.44 -12.23
N LYS A 116 17.73 -13.72 -10.93
CA LYS A 116 18.43 -12.86 -9.96
C LYS A 116 19.96 -12.93 -10.06
N GLY A 117 20.52 -13.77 -10.94
CA GLY A 117 21.94 -13.85 -11.25
C GLY A 117 22.69 -15.04 -10.65
N LEU A 118 22.00 -16.00 -10.02
CA LEU A 118 22.66 -17.23 -9.54
C LEU A 118 22.97 -18.18 -10.70
N SER A 119 24.05 -18.94 -10.57
CA SER A 119 24.30 -20.07 -11.48
C SER A 119 23.19 -21.11 -11.33
N ALA A 120 22.86 -21.85 -12.40
CA ALA A 120 21.81 -22.86 -12.36
C ALA A 120 22.02 -23.92 -11.25
N ALA A 121 23.28 -24.32 -11.02
CA ALA A 121 23.62 -25.27 -9.96
C ALA A 121 23.34 -24.67 -8.57
N THR A 122 23.76 -23.43 -8.33
CA THR A 122 23.52 -22.72 -7.05
C THR A 122 22.04 -22.45 -6.83
N ALA A 123 21.30 -22.04 -7.87
CA ALA A 123 19.87 -21.76 -7.80
C ALA A 123 19.06 -23.01 -7.38
N ARG A 124 19.34 -24.17 -7.98
CA ARG A 124 18.71 -25.44 -7.59
C ARG A 124 19.12 -25.92 -6.20
N GLN A 125 20.29 -25.54 -5.72
CA GLN A 125 20.72 -25.87 -4.35
C GLN A 125 19.95 -25.03 -3.33
N VAL A 126 19.79 -23.73 -3.58
CA VAL A 126 19.04 -22.81 -2.71
C VAL A 126 17.54 -23.11 -2.73
N ALA A 127 16.98 -23.52 -3.87
CA ALA A 127 15.56 -23.88 -3.95
C ALA A 127 15.19 -25.16 -3.17
N ARG A 128 16.16 -25.98 -2.72
CA ARG A 128 15.91 -27.19 -1.91
C ARG A 128 15.95 -26.96 -0.40
N SER A 129 16.49 -25.83 0.06
CA SER A 129 16.82 -25.56 1.47
C SER A 129 15.67 -25.00 2.27
#